data_AF-A0A542DDQ9-F1
#
_entry.id   AF-A0A542DDQ9-F1
#
_cell.length_a   1.000
_cell.length_b   1.000
_cell.length_c   1.000
_cell.angle_alpha   90.00
_cell.angle_beta   90.00
_cell.angle_gamma   90.00
#
_symmetry.space_group_name_H-M   'P 1'
#
loop_
_entity.id
_entity.type
_entity.pdbx_description
1 polymer ?
#
loop_
_entity_poly.entity_id
_entity_poly.type
_entity_poly.pdbx_seq_one_letter_code
_entity_poly.pdbx_strand_id
1 'polypeptide(L)' 'MVGDRVFAVAIWTEFERAHDSWRRLGRPGWDRFGLTVSEGGRHRVWLDRPDGVFAVSYPRTIVPW' A
#
# COMPACT_ATOMS: atom_id res chain seq x y z
N MET A 1 12.04 -27.37 9.35
CA MET A 1 11.32 -26.08 9.43
C MET A 1 11.56 -25.32 8.14
N VAL A 2 10.48 -24.75 7.59
CA VAL A 2 10.36 -24.24 6.23
C VAL A 2 11.34 -23.09 5.98
N GLY A 3 12.14 -23.20 4.91
CA GLY A 3 13.03 -22.14 4.45
C GLY A 3 12.23 -20.96 3.92
N ASP A 4 12.60 -19.77 4.39
CA ASP A 4 11.98 -18.51 4.01
C ASP A 4 12.27 -18.23 2.52
N ARG A 5 11.30 -18.50 1.65
CA ARG A 5 11.40 -18.16 0.23
C ARG A 5 10.99 -16.71 0.06
N VAL A 6 11.97 -15.83 -0.02
CA VAL A 6 11.77 -14.50 -0.61
C VAL A 6 11.51 -14.73 -2.10
N PHE A 7 10.26 -14.61 -2.52
CA PHE A 7 9.94 -14.49 -3.94
C PHE A 7 10.41 -13.11 -4.38
N ALA A 8 11.59 -13.07 -5.02
CA ALA A 8 12.07 -11.85 -5.65
C ALA A 8 11.04 -11.46 -6.73
N VAL A 9 10.23 -10.46 -6.43
CA VAL A 9 9.43 -9.83 -7.47
C VAL A 9 10.34 -8.88 -8.22
N ALA A 10 10.37 -8.98 -9.54
CA ALA A 10 11.05 -7.99 -10.36
C ALA A 10 10.39 -6.64 -10.08
N ILE A 11 11.18 -5.67 -9.61
CA ILE A 11 10.67 -4.35 -9.20
C ILE A 11 9.80 -3.70 -10.30
N TRP A 12 10.16 -3.95 -11.56
CA TRP A 12 9.42 -3.48 -12.72
C TRP A 12 7.99 -4.05 -12.80
N THR A 13 7.81 -5.33 -12.49
CA THR A 13 6.49 -5.97 -12.46
C THR A 13 5.58 -5.34 -11.41
N GLU A 14 6.11 -4.95 -10.25
CA GLU A 14 5.32 -4.26 -9.23
C GLU A 14 4.91 -2.84 -9.68
N PHE A 15 5.79 -2.13 -10.39
CA PHE A 15 5.44 -0.84 -10.98
C PHE A 15 4.34 -0.98 -12.04
N GLU A 16 4.43 -1.97 -12.93
CA GLU A 16 3.39 -2.24 -13.94
C GLU A 16 2.05 -2.55 -13.27
N ARG A 17 2.04 -3.41 -12.25
CA ARG A 17 0.83 -3.75 -11.47
C ARG A 17 0.22 -2.53 -10.78
N ALA A 18 1.05 -1.68 -10.19
CA ALA A 18 0.59 -0.45 -9.54
C ALA A 18 -0.01 0.52 -10.57
N HIS A 19 0.67 0.72 -11.70
CA HIS A 19 0.20 1.57 -12.79
C HIS A 19 -1.12 1.08 -13.39
N ASP A 20 -1.26 -0.23 -13.63
CA ASP A 20 -2.49 -0.84 -14.11
C ASP A 20 -3.66 -0.66 -13.14
N SER A 21 -3.39 -0.79 -11.84
CA SER A 21 -4.38 -0.55 -10.80
C SER A 21 -4.81 0.91 -10.77
N TRP A 22 -3.87 1.85 -10.85
CA TRP A 22 -4.16 3.28 -10.98
C TRP A 22 -5.02 3.60 -12.21
N ARG A 23 -4.73 2.97 -13.36
CA ARG A 23 -5.57 3.10 -14.57
C ARG A 23 -6.98 2.55 -14.37
N ARG A 24 -7.12 1.36 -13.78
CA ARG A 24 -8.44 0.75 -13.48
C ARG A 24 -9.27 1.58 -12.51
N LEU A 25 -8.62 2.30 -11.60
CA LEU A 25 -9.25 3.22 -10.64
C LEU A 25 -9.64 4.58 -11.25
N GLY A 26 -9.46 4.76 -12.57
CA GLY A 26 -9.81 5.99 -13.26
C GLY A 26 -8.76 7.09 -13.13
N ARG A 27 -7.50 6.73 -12.90
CA ARG A 27 -6.37 7.67 -12.79
C ARG A 27 -6.60 8.76 -11.73
N PRO A 28 -6.90 8.40 -10.48
CA PRO A 28 -7.18 9.38 -9.42
C PRO A 28 -6.03 10.36 -9.24
N GLY A 29 -6.39 11.63 -9.01
CA GLY A 29 -5.49 12.69 -8.58
C GLY A 29 -5.10 12.55 -7.10
N TRP A 30 -4.09 13.31 -6.69
CA TRP A 30 -3.54 13.29 -5.33
C TRP A 30 -4.55 13.67 -4.24
N ASP A 31 -5.51 14.52 -4.58
CA ASP A 31 -6.59 15.00 -3.72
C ASP A 31 -7.50 13.88 -3.20
N ARG A 32 -7.55 12.75 -3.92
CA ARG A 32 -8.33 11.58 -3.53
C ARG A 32 -7.58 10.63 -2.61
N PHE A 33 -6.26 10.76 -2.52
CA PHE A 33 -5.45 9.94 -1.63
C PHE A 33 -5.37 10.57 -0.24
N GLY A 34 -5.35 9.73 0.79
CA GLY A 34 -5.11 10.20 2.14
C GLY A 34 -4.43 9.18 3.02
N LEU A 35 -4.02 9.66 4.19
CA LEU A 35 -3.30 8.92 5.21
C LEU A 35 -3.97 9.19 6.56
N THR A 36 -4.41 8.14 7.22
CA THR A 36 -4.81 8.19 8.64
C THR A 36 -3.68 7.63 9.48
N VAL A 37 -3.22 8.41 10.44
CA VAL A 37 -2.24 7.99 11.46
C VAL A 37 -3.01 7.76 12.75
N SER A 38 -2.92 6.54 13.30
CA SER A 38 -3.51 6.20 14.60
C SER A 38 -2.46 6.21 15.70
N GLU A 39 -2.92 6.25 16.95
CA GLU A 39 -2.07 6.01 18.11
C GLU A 39 -1.28 4.69 17.95
N GLY A 40 -0.04 4.67 18.44
CA GLY A 40 0.89 3.55 18.25
C GLY A 40 1.58 3.51 16.87
N GLY A 41 1.40 4.52 16.02
CA GLY A 41 2.12 4.66 14.75
C GLY A 41 1.63 3.75 13.64
N ARG A 42 0.37 3.27 13.73
CA ARG A 42 -0.26 2.53 12.64
C ARG A 42 -0.68 3.51 11.55
N HIS A 43 -0.26 3.23 10.31
CA HIS A 43 -0.58 4.04 9.16
C HIS A 43 -1.62 3.34 8.30
N ARG A 44 -2.66 4.06 7.89
CA ARG A 44 -3.65 3.60 6.92
C ARG A 44 -3.66 4.54 5.72
N VAL A 45 -3.21 4.03 4.58
CA VAL A 45 -3.31 4.72 3.30
C VAL A 45 -4.64 4.35 2.66
N TRP A 46 -5.31 5.33 2.06
CA TRP A 46 -6.62 5.12 1.46
C TRP A 46 -6.83 5.96 0.19
N LEU A 47 -7.76 5.50 -0.65
CA LEU A 47 -8.34 6.26 -1.76
C LEU A 47 -9.81 6.58 -1.41
N ASP A 48 -10.20 7.85 -1.60
CA ASP A 48 -11.49 8.48 -1.29
C ASP A 48 -11.85 8.58 0.19
N ARG A 49 -11.78 7.47 0.94
CA ARG A 49 -12.27 7.40 2.32
C ARG A 49 -11.44 6.47 3.21
N PRO A 50 -11.22 6.82 4.49
CA PRO A 50 -10.45 6.00 5.43
C PRO A 50 -11.09 4.65 5.81
N ASP A 51 -12.38 4.47 5.54
CA ASP A 51 -13.19 3.26 5.73
C ASP A 51 -13.65 2.62 4.41
N GLY A 52 -13.11 3.09 3.27
CA GLY A 52 -13.45 2.59 1.94
C GLY A 52 -12.77 1.27 1.58
N VAL A 53 -13.17 0.69 0.43
CA VAL A 53 -12.67 -0.59 -0.09
C VAL A 53 -11.18 -0.56 -0.50
N PHE A 54 -10.61 0.62 -0.69
CA PHE A 54 -9.21 0.84 -1.03
C PHE A 54 -8.39 1.37 0.15
N ALA A 55 -8.70 0.90 1.36
CA ALA A 55 -7.96 1.25 2.57
C ALA A 55 -7.02 0.11 2.99
N VAL A 56 -5.72 0.39 3.05
CA VAL A 56 -4.69 -0.58 3.46
C VAL A 56 -3.98 -0.07 4.70
N SER A 57 -3.95 -0.90 5.74
CA SER A 57 -3.25 -0.59 7.00
C SER A 57 -1.91 -1.31 7.03
N TYR A 58 -0.85 -0.56 7.27
CA TYR A 58 0.48 -1.12 7.48
C TYR A 58 0.77 -1.12 8.99
N PRO A 59 1.13 -2.28 9.58
CA PRO A 59 1.67 -2.29 10.92
C PRO A 59 2.99 -1.49 10.91
N ARG A 60 3.31 -0.85 12.04
CA ARG A 60 4.64 -0.29 12.22
C ARG A 60 5.63 -1.45 12.30
N THR A 61 6.16 -1.88 11.16
CA THR A 61 7.39 -2.66 11.15
C THR A 61 8.51 -1.67 11.42
N ILE A 62 8.98 -1.62 12.67
CA ILE A 62 10.30 -1.04 12.95
C ILE A 62 11.27 -1.97 12.24
N VAL A 63 11.71 -1.59 11.05
CA VAL A 63 12.87 -2.21 10.44
C VAL A 63 14.09 -1.75 11.25
N PRO A 64 14.78 -2.65 11.98
CA PRO A 64 15.99 -2.30 12.69
C PRO A 64 17.13 -2.38 11.68
N TRP A 65 17.24 -1.37 10.82
CA TRP A 65 18.45 -1.08 10.10
C TRP A 65 18.70 0.42 10.13
#